data_AF-A0A1G6TQC8-F1
#
_entry.id   AF-A0A1G6TQC8-F1
#
_cell.length_a   1.000
_cell.length_b   1.000
_cell.length_c   1.000
_cell.angle_alpha   90.00
_cell.angle_beta   90.00
_cell.angle_gamma   90.00
#
_symmetry.space_group_name_H-M   'P 1'
#
loop_
_entity.id
_entity.type
_entity.pdbx_description
1 polymer ?
#
loop_
_entity_poly.entity_id
_entity_poly.type
_entity_poly.pdbx_seq_one_letter_code
_entity_poly.pdbx_strand_id
1 'polypeptide(L)'
;MTERPGVPARDLSDEDLERQGVHAHAMRHWVFLHGTAEQFRTHTERMLELEQEYLRRHPQRTWQGSGGGAATPSRDDRIRDLVQTFSRAVTALLDEEPAPAPAAGAHRDPEEAQVALLQRFAEAPGGRLHKLEAHQIARQLAPDNHLVARLYRQDPPLLQAEKDSRVLTDAGRAWLAEHAGALSGRG
;
A
#
# COMPACT_ATOMS: atom_id res chain seq x y z
N MET A 1 14.83 -12.35 11.49
CA MET A 1 13.97 -13.51 11.77
C MET A 1 12.80 -13.42 10.81
N THR A 2 12.81 -14.22 9.74
CA THR A 2 11.77 -14.20 8.71
C THR A 2 10.55 -14.95 9.27
N GLU A 3 9.57 -14.23 9.83
CA GLU A 3 8.31 -14.83 10.24
C GLU A 3 7.65 -15.48 9.02
N ARG A 4 7.65 -16.82 8.98
CA ARG A 4 6.80 -17.56 8.05
C ARG A 4 5.36 -17.42 8.55
N PRO A 5 4.43 -16.81 7.80
CA PRO A 5 3.07 -16.65 8.28
C PRO A 5 2.32 -17.99 8.17
N GLY A 6 1.85 -18.48 9.31
CA GLY A 6 0.82 -19.53 9.38
C GLY A 6 1.21 -20.92 8.87
N VAL A 7 0.22 -21.82 8.91
CA VAL A 7 0.33 -23.19 8.38
C VAL A 7 0.41 -23.14 6.85
N PRO A 8 1.35 -23.87 6.20
CA PRO A 8 1.44 -23.96 4.74
C PRO A 8 0.12 -24.40 4.13
N ALA A 9 -0.24 -23.90 2.94
CA ALA A 9 -1.55 -24.17 2.34
C ALA A 9 -1.83 -25.67 2.16
N ARG A 10 -0.79 -26.42 1.77
CA ARG A 10 -0.84 -27.89 1.61
C ARG A 10 -1.23 -28.65 2.88
N ASP A 11 -0.98 -28.06 4.05
CA ASP A 11 -1.22 -28.67 5.36
C ASP A 11 -2.57 -28.21 5.96
N LEU A 12 -3.31 -27.34 5.26
CA LEU A 12 -4.65 -26.90 5.67
C LEU A 12 -5.72 -27.95 5.36
N SER A 13 -6.78 -27.98 6.17
CA SER A 13 -8.02 -28.65 5.81
C SER A 13 -8.70 -27.94 4.63
N ASP A 14 -9.59 -28.63 3.91
CA ASP A 14 -10.35 -28.01 2.80
C ASP A 14 -11.18 -26.80 3.27
N GLU A 15 -11.79 -26.91 4.46
CA GLU A 15 -12.57 -25.82 5.06
C GLU A 15 -11.69 -24.61 5.41
N ASP A 16 -10.50 -24.85 5.97
CA ASP A 16 -9.55 -23.78 6.28
C ASP A 16 -9.01 -23.11 5.02
N LEU A 17 -8.74 -23.90 3.99
CA LEU A 17 -8.26 -23.42 2.69
C LEU A 17 -9.29 -22.49 2.04
N GLU A 18 -10.56 -22.91 1.98
CA GLU A 18 -11.66 -22.11 1.44
C GLU A 18 -11.87 -20.83 2.27
N ARG A 19 -11.94 -20.95 3.61
CA ARG A 19 -12.13 -19.80 4.50
C ARG A 19 -11.02 -18.76 4.36
N GLN A 20 -9.76 -19.21 4.31
CA GLN A 20 -8.62 -18.32 4.16
C GLN A 20 -8.57 -17.71 2.76
N GLY A 21 -8.92 -18.46 1.71
CA GLY A 21 -9.02 -17.93 0.34
C GLY A 21 -10.04 -16.80 0.23
N VAL A 22 -11.25 -17.00 0.78
CA VAL A 22 -12.30 -15.96 0.81
C VAL A 22 -11.81 -14.70 1.54
N HIS A 23 -11.17 -14.87 2.69
CA HIS A 23 -10.62 -13.74 3.45
C HIS A 23 -9.52 -13.00 2.68
N ALA A 24 -8.61 -13.74 2.03
CA ALA A 24 -7.54 -13.15 1.24
C ALA A 24 -8.09 -12.31 0.08
N HIS A 25 -9.06 -12.83 -0.67
CA HIS A 25 -9.72 -12.08 -1.73
C HIS A 25 -10.44 -10.83 -1.22
N ALA A 26 -11.17 -10.93 -0.10
CA ALA A 26 -11.89 -9.80 0.49
C ALA A 26 -10.93 -8.66 0.90
N MET A 27 -9.74 -9.00 1.39
CA MET A 27 -8.74 -8.02 1.83
C MET A 27 -7.86 -7.46 0.72
N ARG A 28 -7.82 -8.09 -0.47
CA ARG A 28 -6.91 -7.76 -1.56
C ARG A 28 -6.91 -6.28 -1.93
N HIS A 29 -8.09 -5.69 -2.11
CA HIS A 29 -8.18 -4.29 -2.53
C HIS A 29 -7.69 -3.32 -1.43
N TRP A 30 -8.02 -3.62 -0.17
CA TRP A 30 -7.56 -2.82 0.95
C TRP A 30 -6.04 -2.89 1.11
N VAL A 31 -5.45 -4.09 1.02
CA VAL A 31 -3.99 -4.27 1.13
C VAL A 31 -3.28 -3.60 -0.04
N PHE A 32 -3.85 -3.65 -1.24
CA PHE A 32 -3.32 -2.95 -2.41
C PHE A 32 -3.26 -1.42 -2.22
N LEU A 33 -4.32 -0.81 -1.68
CA LEU A 33 -4.37 0.65 -1.52
C LEU A 33 -3.70 1.18 -0.25
N HIS A 34 -3.64 0.36 0.80
CA HIS A 34 -3.30 0.84 2.16
C HIS A 34 -2.21 0.04 2.86
N GLY A 35 -1.85 -1.13 2.33
CA GLY A 35 -0.75 -1.93 2.84
C GLY A 35 0.60 -1.28 2.59
N THR A 36 1.59 -1.60 3.42
CA THR A 36 2.99 -1.37 3.09
C THR A 36 3.39 -2.29 1.93
N ALA A 37 4.50 -1.99 1.25
CA ALA A 37 5.04 -2.86 0.19
C ALA A 37 5.26 -4.30 0.69
N GLU A 38 5.72 -4.45 1.94
CA GLU A 38 5.94 -5.75 2.56
C GLU A 38 4.63 -6.49 2.89
N GLN A 39 3.60 -5.77 3.34
CA GLN A 39 2.27 -6.33 3.57
C GLN A 39 1.63 -6.78 2.26
N PHE A 40 1.77 -5.99 1.21
CA PHE A 40 1.27 -6.32 -0.13
C PHE A 40 1.98 -7.55 -0.72
N ARG A 41 3.31 -7.62 -0.59
CA ARG A 41 4.12 -8.78 -0.99
C ARG A 41 3.66 -10.05 -0.27
N THR A 42 3.63 -10.01 1.07
CA THR A 42 3.25 -11.14 1.92
C THR A 42 1.81 -11.60 1.64
N HIS A 43 0.88 -10.65 1.46
CA HIS A 43 -0.51 -10.95 1.14
C HIS A 43 -0.66 -11.61 -0.24
N THR A 44 0.04 -11.08 -1.26
CA THR A 44 0.05 -11.65 -2.61
C THR A 44 0.62 -13.06 -2.61
N GLU A 45 1.75 -13.29 -1.92
CA GLU A 45 2.36 -14.61 -1.77
C GLU A 45 1.40 -15.61 -1.13
N ARG A 46 0.73 -15.22 -0.03
CA ARG A 46 -0.22 -16.10 0.65
C ARG A 46 -1.45 -16.41 -0.21
N MET A 47 -1.98 -15.42 -0.92
CA MET A 47 -3.15 -15.61 -1.78
C MET A 47 -2.84 -16.58 -2.92
N LEU A 48 -1.69 -16.41 -3.59
CA LEU A 48 -1.22 -17.31 -4.64
C LEU A 48 -0.98 -18.73 -4.12
N GLU A 49 -0.46 -18.89 -2.90
CA GLU A 49 -0.26 -20.20 -2.28
C GLU A 49 -1.60 -20.93 -2.05
N LEU A 50 -2.61 -20.22 -1.52
CA LEU A 50 -3.95 -20.75 -1.28
C LEU A 50 -4.66 -21.11 -2.59
N GLU A 51 -4.58 -20.25 -3.60
CA GLU A 51 -5.17 -20.48 -4.93
C GLU A 51 -4.56 -21.72 -5.60
N GLN A 52 -3.23 -21.83 -5.60
CA GLN A 52 -2.53 -22.98 -6.19
C GLN A 52 -2.95 -24.28 -5.53
N GLU A 53 -3.02 -24.30 -4.19
CA GLU A 53 -3.45 -25.49 -3.47
C GLU A 53 -4.93 -25.82 -3.74
N TYR A 54 -5.80 -24.83 -3.82
CA TYR A 54 -7.21 -25.02 -4.17
C TYR A 54 -7.36 -25.64 -5.56
N LEU A 55 -6.64 -25.11 -6.56
CA LEU A 55 -6.64 -25.64 -7.93
C LEU A 55 -6.09 -27.07 -7.99
N ARG A 56 -5.06 -27.38 -7.18
CA ARG A 56 -4.49 -28.72 -7.07
C ARG A 56 -5.50 -29.73 -6.51
N ARG A 57 -6.31 -29.35 -5.51
CA ARG A 57 -7.35 -30.20 -4.90
C ARG A 57 -8.61 -30.30 -5.75
N HIS A 58 -8.95 -29.26 -6.50
CA HIS A 58 -10.19 -29.17 -7.28
C HIS A 58 -9.96 -28.92 -8.78
N PRO A 59 -9.23 -29.80 -9.50
CA PRO A 59 -8.88 -29.59 -10.91
C PRO A 59 -10.10 -29.49 -11.85
N GLN A 60 -11.25 -29.99 -11.42
CA GLN A 60 -12.50 -29.97 -12.20
C GLN A 60 -13.36 -28.72 -11.97
N ARG A 61 -13.03 -27.88 -10.98
CA ARG A 61 -13.81 -26.66 -10.63
C ARG A 61 -13.34 -25.41 -11.37
N THR A 62 -12.23 -25.47 -12.09
CA THR A 62 -11.86 -24.40 -13.03
C THR A 62 -12.88 -24.40 -14.16
N TRP A 63 -13.59 -23.30 -14.32
CA TRP A 63 -14.39 -23.02 -15.51
C TRP A 63 -13.53 -23.23 -16.76
N GLN A 64 -13.70 -24.36 -17.44
CA GLN A 64 -13.20 -24.58 -18.78
C GLN A 64 -14.15 -23.85 -19.74
N GLY A 65 -13.97 -22.54 -19.90
CA GLY A 65 -14.84 -21.80 -20.80
C GLY A 65 -14.26 -20.50 -21.31
N SER A 66 -13.47 -20.63 -22.37
CA SER A 66 -13.75 -19.92 -23.62
C SER A 66 -13.45 -20.83 -24.81
N GLY A 67 -14.52 -21.27 -25.48
CA GLY A 67 -14.50 -21.62 -26.90
C GLY A 67 -14.25 -23.08 -27.27
N GLY A 68 -15.32 -23.79 -27.63
CA GLY A 68 -15.20 -24.82 -28.65
C GLY A 68 -14.61 -24.21 -29.93
N GLY A 69 -13.64 -24.90 -30.54
CA GLY A 69 -13.20 -24.64 -31.92
C GLY A 69 -11.82 -24.02 -32.12
N ALA A 70 -11.00 -23.78 -31.09
CA ALA A 70 -9.57 -23.54 -31.30
C ALA A 70 -8.82 -24.85 -31.03
N ALA A 71 -8.11 -25.37 -32.04
CA ALA A 71 -7.23 -26.53 -31.86
C ALA A 71 -6.33 -26.28 -30.64
N THR A 72 -6.18 -27.28 -29.78
CA THR A 72 -5.26 -27.19 -28.63
C THR A 72 -3.92 -26.70 -29.17
N PRO A 73 -3.40 -25.55 -28.67
CA PRO A 73 -2.18 -24.97 -29.22
C PRO A 73 -1.06 -25.99 -29.11
N SER A 74 -0.29 -26.12 -30.19
CA SER A 74 0.83 -27.06 -30.22
C SER A 74 1.82 -26.74 -29.09
N ARG A 75 2.69 -27.69 -28.76
CA ARG A 75 3.78 -27.42 -27.81
C ARG A 75 4.59 -26.20 -28.25
N ASP A 76 4.80 -26.05 -29.55
CA ASP A 76 5.60 -24.98 -30.13
C ASP A 76 4.90 -23.62 -30.03
N ASP A 77 3.58 -23.58 -30.21
CA ASP A 77 2.78 -22.37 -30.02
C ASP A 77 2.82 -21.91 -28.56
N ARG A 78 2.70 -22.86 -27.62
CA ARG A 78 2.82 -22.59 -26.18
C ARG A 78 4.20 -22.08 -25.80
N ILE A 79 5.27 -22.69 -26.34
CA ILE A 79 6.63 -22.23 -26.10
C ILE A 79 6.82 -20.80 -26.65
N ARG A 80 6.33 -20.53 -27.87
CA ARG A 80 6.44 -19.22 -28.50
C ARG A 80 5.71 -18.14 -27.70
N ASP A 81 4.50 -18.42 -27.24
CA ASP A 81 3.69 -17.49 -26.46
C ASP A 81 4.34 -17.17 -25.10
N LEU A 82 4.86 -18.21 -24.41
CA LEU A 82 5.61 -18.04 -23.17
C LEU A 82 6.86 -17.17 -23.37
N VAL A 83 7.65 -17.42 -24.42
CA VAL A 83 8.85 -16.63 -24.74
C VAL A 83 8.48 -15.17 -25.03
N GLN A 84 7.44 -14.92 -25.82
CA GLN A 84 6.97 -13.56 -26.11
C GLN A 84 6.49 -12.84 -24.86
N THR A 85 5.74 -13.53 -24.00
CA THR A 85 5.24 -12.99 -22.74
C THR A 85 6.39 -12.62 -21.81
N PHE A 86 7.36 -13.52 -21.63
CA PHE A 86 8.55 -13.24 -20.84
C PHE A 86 9.38 -12.10 -21.41
N SER A 87 9.58 -12.06 -22.73
CA SER A 87 10.32 -10.97 -23.37
C SER A 87 9.67 -9.61 -23.12
N ARG A 88 8.34 -9.50 -23.26
CA ARG A 88 7.62 -8.25 -22.97
C ARG A 88 7.76 -7.85 -21.51
N ALA A 89 7.64 -8.80 -20.58
CA ALA A 89 7.79 -8.53 -19.16
C ALA A 89 9.22 -8.06 -18.81
N VAL A 90 10.25 -8.70 -19.37
CA VAL A 90 11.65 -8.30 -19.17
C VAL A 90 11.91 -6.92 -19.78
N THR A 91 11.44 -6.66 -21.01
CA THR A 91 11.57 -5.33 -21.62
C THR A 91 10.89 -4.26 -20.79
N ALA A 92 9.67 -4.51 -20.28
CA ALA A 92 8.99 -3.57 -19.40
C ALA A 92 9.78 -3.27 -18.12
N LEU A 93 10.41 -4.27 -17.51
CA LEU A 93 11.28 -4.09 -16.34
C LEU A 93 12.59 -3.34 -16.66
N LEU A 94 13.12 -3.52 -17.87
CA LEU A 94 14.32 -2.83 -18.32
C LEU A 94 14.04 -1.36 -18.69
N ASP A 95 12.84 -1.10 -19.23
CA ASP A 95 12.35 0.23 -19.58
C ASP A 95 11.75 0.97 -18.37
N GLU A 96 11.59 0.28 -17.25
CA GLU A 96 11.15 0.87 -15.99
C GLU A 96 12.29 1.77 -15.48
N GLU A 97 12.22 3.06 -15.83
CA GLU A 97 12.98 4.10 -15.14
C GLU A 97 12.70 3.92 -13.64
N PRO A 98 13.74 3.72 -12.80
CA PRO A 98 13.53 3.56 -11.38
C PRO A 98 12.76 4.79 -10.93
N ALA A 99 11.54 4.59 -10.43
CA ALA A 99 10.78 5.66 -9.81
C ALA A 99 11.77 6.38 -8.89
N PRO A 100 11.99 7.70 -9.08
CA PRO A 100 13.07 8.39 -8.41
C PRO A 100 12.97 8.01 -6.96
N ALA A 101 13.98 7.25 -6.47
CA ALA A 101 14.01 6.78 -5.10
C ALA A 101 13.63 7.99 -4.27
N PRO A 102 12.55 7.96 -3.46
CA PRO A 102 11.97 9.16 -2.87
C PRO A 102 13.14 9.90 -2.26
N ALA A 103 13.56 11.00 -2.92
CA ALA A 103 14.95 11.47 -2.88
C ALA A 103 15.34 11.44 -1.43
N ALA A 104 16.18 10.48 -1.02
CA ALA A 104 16.28 10.01 0.36
C ALA A 104 16.33 11.24 1.22
N GLY A 105 15.15 11.62 1.72
CA GLY A 105 14.91 13.01 2.08
C GLY A 105 15.62 13.10 3.37
N ALA A 106 16.86 13.61 3.34
CA ALA A 106 17.73 13.84 4.48
C ALA A 106 16.80 14.15 5.64
N HIS A 107 16.68 13.20 6.59
CA HIS A 107 15.57 13.12 7.54
C HIS A 107 15.01 14.51 7.78
N ARG A 108 13.89 14.85 7.11
CA ARG A 108 13.40 16.21 7.15
C ARG A 108 13.26 16.53 8.63
N ASP A 109 13.84 17.63 9.07
CA ASP A 109 13.83 18.02 10.48
C ASP A 109 12.41 17.76 11.01
N PRO A 110 12.23 17.04 12.13
CA PRO A 110 10.91 16.76 12.68
C PRO A 110 9.98 17.97 12.70
N GLU A 111 10.53 19.17 12.88
CA GLU A 111 9.81 20.44 12.81
C GLU A 111 9.39 20.83 11.38
N GLU A 112 10.28 20.74 10.39
CA GLU A 112 9.96 20.96 8.97
C GLU A 112 8.94 19.95 8.43
N ALA A 113 9.04 18.69 8.86
CA ALA A 113 8.05 17.66 8.52
C ALA A 113 6.68 17.97 9.13
N GLN A 114 6.66 18.51 10.36
CA GLN A 114 5.45 18.97 11.02
C GLN A 114 4.81 20.16 10.29
N VAL A 115 5.60 21.19 9.94
CA VAL A 115 5.14 22.34 9.17
C VAL A 115 4.56 21.90 7.83
N ALA A 116 5.29 21.06 7.09
CA ALA A 116 4.82 20.56 5.80
C ALA A 116 3.51 19.76 5.90
N LEU A 117 3.34 18.92 6.93
CA LEU A 117 2.11 18.18 7.14
C LEU A 117 0.93 19.11 7.46
N LEU A 118 1.11 20.08 8.36
CA LEU A 118 0.07 21.04 8.73
C LEU A 118 -0.31 21.94 7.55
N GLN A 119 0.65 22.26 6.67
CA GLN A 119 0.39 23.01 5.45
C GLN A 119 -0.51 22.24 4.48
N ARG A 120 -0.33 20.92 4.34
CA ARG A 120 -1.27 20.08 3.56
C ARG A 120 -2.68 20.08 4.14
N PHE A 121 -2.82 20.15 5.47
CA PHE A 121 -4.14 20.33 6.09
C PHE A 121 -4.73 21.70 5.76
N ALA A 122 -3.94 22.78 5.86
CA ALA A 122 -4.41 24.14 5.61
C ALA A 122 -4.87 24.37 4.15
N GLU A 123 -4.21 23.71 3.19
CA GLU A 123 -4.57 23.74 1.77
C GLU A 123 -5.81 22.89 1.45
N ALA A 124 -6.13 21.89 2.29
CA ALA A 124 -7.28 21.03 2.08
C ALA A 124 -8.61 21.74 2.41
N PRO A 125 -9.70 21.46 1.68
CA PRO A 125 -11.00 22.07 1.93
C PRO A 125 -11.45 21.94 3.39
N GLY A 126 -11.68 23.09 4.04
CA GLY A 126 -12.08 23.17 5.44
C GLY A 126 -11.01 22.77 6.46
N GLY A 127 -9.74 22.64 6.06
CA GLY A 127 -8.68 22.21 6.97
C GLY A 127 -8.71 20.71 7.26
N ARG A 128 -9.32 19.89 6.38
CA ARG A 128 -9.69 18.50 6.67
C ARG A 128 -9.00 17.53 5.72
N LEU A 129 -8.48 16.44 6.27
CA LEU A 129 -8.02 15.28 5.49
C LEU A 129 -8.63 13.99 6.05
N HIS A 130 -8.80 12.99 5.20
CA HIS A 130 -9.18 11.65 5.66
C HIS A 130 -8.04 11.05 6.51
N LYS A 131 -8.38 10.26 7.54
CA LYS A 131 -7.38 9.70 8.47
C LYS A 131 -6.29 8.92 7.74
N LEU A 132 -6.64 8.12 6.74
CA LEU A 132 -5.69 7.31 6.00
C LEU A 132 -4.73 8.16 5.17
N GLU A 133 -5.26 9.20 4.52
CA GLU A 133 -4.49 10.14 3.72
C GLU A 133 -3.50 10.93 4.59
N ALA A 134 -3.93 11.43 5.75
CA ALA A 134 -3.05 12.08 6.71
C ALA A 134 -1.88 11.19 7.16
N HIS A 135 -2.15 9.90 7.40
CA HIS A 135 -1.12 8.92 7.75
C HIS A 135 -0.21 8.55 6.58
N GLN A 136 -0.70 8.55 5.34
CA GLN A 136 0.12 8.33 4.14
C GLN A 136 1.07 9.52 3.89
N ILE A 137 0.56 10.75 3.96
CA ILE A 137 1.37 11.97 3.82
C ILE A 137 2.43 12.04 4.92
N ALA A 138 2.05 11.77 6.18
CA ALA A 138 3.01 11.76 7.28
C ALA A 138 4.14 10.75 7.08
N ARG A 139 3.84 9.55 6.56
CA ARG A 139 4.84 8.53 6.22
C ARG A 139 5.78 8.99 5.10
N GLN A 140 5.29 9.74 4.11
CA GLN A 140 6.14 10.30 3.05
C GLN A 140 7.08 11.39 3.58
N LEU A 141 6.62 12.17 4.55
CA LEU A 141 7.40 13.27 5.14
C LEU A 141 8.41 12.79 6.20
N ALA A 142 8.06 11.77 6.99
CA ALA A 142 8.90 11.20 8.04
C ALA A 142 8.55 9.72 8.28
N PRO A 143 9.21 8.77 7.58
CA PRO A 143 8.86 7.34 7.57
C PRO A 143 8.83 6.66 8.95
N ASP A 144 9.70 7.07 9.87
CA ASP A 144 9.86 6.47 11.21
C ASP A 144 9.23 7.29 12.34
N ASN A 145 8.50 8.36 12.02
CA ASN A 145 8.03 9.32 13.03
C ASN A 145 6.53 9.17 13.31
N HIS A 146 6.16 9.11 14.60
CA HIS A 146 4.78 9.18 15.08
C HIS A 146 4.19 10.62 14.96
N LEU A 147 4.43 11.27 13.82
CA LEU A 147 4.18 12.69 13.59
C LEU A 147 2.70 13.04 13.82
N VAL A 148 1.77 12.34 13.16
CA VAL A 148 0.32 12.57 13.33
C VAL A 148 -0.11 12.41 14.79
N ALA A 149 0.44 11.42 15.50
CA ALA A 149 0.09 11.16 16.89
C ALA A 149 0.61 12.23 17.87
N ARG A 150 1.67 12.96 17.50
CA ARG A 150 2.17 14.10 18.28
C ARG A 150 1.22 15.29 18.18
N LEU A 151 0.63 15.53 17.01
CA LEU A 151 -0.27 16.67 16.77
C LEU A 151 -1.56 16.62 17.60
N TYR A 152 -2.01 15.44 18.03
CA TYR A 152 -3.12 15.31 18.99
C TYR A 152 -2.73 15.53 20.44
N ARG A 153 -1.45 15.32 20.77
CA ARG A 153 -0.95 15.29 22.16
C ARG A 153 -0.26 16.58 22.58
N GLN A 154 0.02 17.48 21.63
CA GLN A 154 0.47 18.83 21.95
C GLN A 154 -0.63 19.60 22.68
N ASP A 155 -0.21 20.55 23.51
CA ASP A 155 -1.10 21.44 24.24
C ASP A 155 -0.79 22.89 23.85
N PRO A 156 -1.70 23.58 23.14
CA PRO A 156 -2.98 23.09 22.63
C PRO A 156 -2.84 22.08 21.46
N PRO A 157 -3.81 21.17 21.24
CA PRO A 157 -3.74 20.19 20.16
C PRO A 157 -3.85 20.87 18.79
N LEU A 158 -2.97 20.49 17.87
CA LEU A 158 -2.90 21.07 16.52
C LEU A 158 -3.86 20.40 15.53
N LEU A 159 -4.23 19.13 15.80
CA LEU A 159 -5.27 18.41 15.07
C LEU A 159 -6.34 17.90 16.03
N GLN A 160 -7.58 17.83 15.55
CA GLN A 160 -8.66 17.07 16.19
C GLN A 160 -9.12 15.91 15.32
N ALA A 161 -9.66 14.87 15.98
CA ALA A 161 -10.26 13.74 15.30
C ALA A 161 -11.79 13.93 15.20
N GLU A 162 -12.30 13.87 13.97
CA GLU A 162 -13.74 13.90 13.69
C GLU A 162 -14.11 12.68 12.83
N LYS A 163 -14.56 11.59 13.46
CA LYS A 163 -14.82 10.31 12.78
C LYS A 163 -13.60 9.90 11.92
N ASP A 164 -13.79 9.83 10.60
CA ASP A 164 -12.76 9.47 9.63
C ASP A 164 -11.96 10.68 9.10
N SER A 165 -12.30 11.90 9.53
CA SER A 165 -11.54 13.10 9.22
C SER A 165 -10.58 13.46 10.34
N ARG A 166 -9.46 14.08 9.96
CA ARG A 166 -8.58 14.85 10.83
C ARG A 166 -8.72 16.31 10.43
N VAL A 167 -8.88 17.18 11.42
CA VAL A 167 -9.22 18.58 11.19
C VAL A 167 -8.20 19.45 11.88
N LEU A 168 -7.68 20.43 11.15
CA LEU A 168 -6.77 21.44 11.66
C LEU A 168 -7.51 22.35 12.65
N THR A 169 -6.98 22.47 13.87
CA THR A 169 -7.53 23.35 14.90
C THR A 169 -7.10 24.80 14.66
N ASP A 170 -7.72 25.75 15.36
CA ASP A 170 -7.27 27.15 15.35
C ASP A 170 -5.85 27.28 15.92
N ALA A 171 -5.53 26.49 16.95
CA ALA A 171 -4.19 26.39 17.49
C ALA A 171 -3.18 25.85 16.46
N GLY A 172 -3.59 24.83 15.67
CA GLY A 172 -2.81 24.31 14.55
C GLY A 172 -2.54 25.36 13.47
N ARG A 173 -3.55 26.18 13.14
CA ARG A 173 -3.40 27.31 12.19
C ARG A 173 -2.43 28.37 12.70
N ALA A 174 -2.58 28.78 13.96
CA ALA A 174 -1.70 29.77 14.59
C ALA A 174 -0.25 29.26 14.65
N TRP A 175 -0.06 28.03 15.12
CA TRP A 175 1.25 27.39 15.17
C TRP A 175 1.91 27.32 13.79
N LEU A 176 1.15 26.93 12.75
CA LEU A 176 1.66 26.89 11.38
C LEU A 176 2.12 28.26 10.89
N ALA A 177 1.35 29.32 11.17
CA ALA A 177 1.69 30.69 10.76
C ALA A 177 3.01 31.17 11.39
N GLU A 178 3.24 30.85 12.66
CA GLU A 178 4.47 31.20 13.38
C GLU A 178 5.70 30.45 12.82
N HIS A 179 5.56 29.14 12.57
CA HIS A 179 6.69 28.27 12.24
C HIS A 179 7.00 28.24 10.74
N ALA A 180 6.02 28.46 9.87
CA ALA A 180 6.26 28.61 8.42
C ALA A 180 7.04 29.90 8.09
N GLY A 181 6.81 30.97 8.84
CA GLY A 181 7.57 32.22 8.73
C GLY A 181 9.02 32.08 9.20
N ALA A 182 9.24 31.36 10.30
CA ALA A 182 10.57 31.11 10.86
C ALA A 182 11.48 30.28 9.94
N LEU A 183 10.92 29.30 9.22
CA LEU A 183 11.66 28.48 8.26
C LEU A 183 11.99 29.26 6.96
N SER A 184 11.12 30.17 6.53
CA SER A 184 11.38 31.02 5.35
C SER A 184 12.49 32.05 5.57
N GLY A 185 12.78 32.43 6.82
CA GLY A 185 13.83 33.37 7.20
C GLY A 185 15.21 32.75 7.46
N ARG A 186 15.35 31.42 7.34
CA ARG A 186 16.63 30.69 7.52
C ARG A 186 17.35 30.35 6.20
N GLY A 187 16.85 30.84 5.07
CA GLY A 187 17.42 30.68 3.73
C GLY A 187 18.45 31.74 3.36
#